data_AF-A0A0F9HQ14-F1
#
_entry.id   AF-A0A0F9HQ14-F1
#
_cell.length_a   1.000
_cell.length_b   1.000
_cell.length_c   1.000
_cell.angle_alpha   90.00
_cell.angle_beta   90.00
_cell.angle_gamma   90.00
#
_symmetry.space_group_name_H-M   'P 1'
#
loop_
_entity.id
_entity.type
_entity.pdbx_description
1 polymer ?
#
loop_
_entity_poly.entity_id
_entity_poly.type
_entity_poly.pdbx_seq_one_letter_code
_entity_poly.pdbx_strand_id
1 'polypeptide(L)'
;MPDSTAKNFAIPTTLANVNPAPIARGSAVATRALIRNTGAVMVFVGYAPEDVANSDGPGAGAFRIAPGDSDVFVMMPMQVLYAIGAGLGGRVS
;
A
#
# COMPACT_ATOMS: atom_id res chain seq x y z
N MET A 1 16.94 1.76 -18.59
CA MET A 1 15.84 2.53 -17.96
C MET A 1 15.17 1.59 -16.98
N PRO A 2 14.92 1.97 -15.70
CA PRO A 2 14.15 1.10 -14.82
C PRO A 2 12.72 1.03 -15.37
N ASP A 3 12.27 -0.19 -15.61
CA ASP A 3 10.96 -0.54 -16.17
C ASP A 3 9.86 -0.03 -15.23
N SER A 4 9.24 1.12 -15.56
CA SER A 4 8.09 1.66 -14.82
C SER A 4 6.81 1.00 -15.29
N THR A 5 6.77 -0.33 -15.27
CA THR A 5 5.54 -1.07 -15.50
C THR A 5 4.65 -0.87 -14.26
N ALA A 6 3.55 -0.13 -14.41
CA ALA A 6 2.54 -0.01 -13.37
C ALA A 6 2.06 -1.43 -13.01
N LYS A 7 2.30 -1.85 -11.76
CA LYS A 7 1.94 -3.19 -11.31
C LYS A 7 0.62 -3.08 -10.58
N ASN A 8 -0.44 -3.62 -11.17
CA ASN A 8 -1.74 -3.65 -10.51
C ASN A 8 -1.73 -4.72 -9.41
N PHE A 9 -1.90 -4.29 -8.16
CA PHE A 9 -2.03 -5.18 -7.00
C PHE A 9 -3.48 -5.19 -6.52
N ALA A 10 -4.05 -6.39 -6.39
CA ALA A 10 -5.27 -6.58 -5.61
C ALA A 10 -4.93 -6.48 -4.12
N ILE A 11 -5.67 -5.65 -3.39
CA ILE A 11 -5.38 -5.38 -1.98
C ILE A 11 -6.33 -6.18 -1.09
N PRO A 12 -5.82 -6.97 -0.13
CA PRO A 12 -6.64 -7.70 0.83
C PRO A 12 -7.41 -6.73 1.73
N THR A 13 -8.50 -7.19 2.34
CA THR A 13 -9.39 -6.32 3.13
C THR A 13 -9.11 -6.42 4.62
N THR A 14 -9.30 -5.34 5.38
CA THR A 14 -9.22 -5.33 6.85
C THR A 14 -10.30 -6.18 7.54
N LEU A 15 -11.37 -6.56 6.83
CA LEU A 15 -12.53 -7.28 7.38
C LEU A 15 -12.24 -8.74 7.79
N ALA A 16 -11.12 -9.28 7.35
CA ALA A 16 -10.59 -10.54 7.83
C ALA A 16 -9.13 -10.25 8.22
N ASN A 17 -8.65 -10.79 9.34
CA ASN A 17 -7.25 -10.72 9.80
C ASN A 17 -6.28 -11.28 8.74
N VAL A 18 -6.12 -10.57 7.64
CA VAL A 18 -5.41 -10.97 6.44
C VAL A 18 -4.10 -10.21 6.44
N ASN A 19 -3.02 -10.92 6.10
CA ASN A 19 -1.71 -10.31 5.97
C ASN A 19 -1.75 -9.19 4.91
N PRO A 20 -1.26 -7.98 5.22
CA PRO A 20 -1.13 -6.90 4.26
C PRO A 20 -0.35 -7.33 3.01
N ALA A 21 -0.78 -6.86 1.84
CA ALA A 21 -0.10 -7.16 0.60
C ALA A 21 1.12 -6.25 0.39
N PRO A 22 2.29 -6.78 0.01
CA PRO A 22 3.42 -5.95 -0.41
C PRO A 22 3.14 -5.37 -1.81
N ILE A 23 3.14 -4.05 -1.92
CA ILE A 23 2.78 -3.31 -3.15
C ILE A 23 3.98 -2.61 -3.82
N ALA A 24 5.05 -2.35 -3.07
CA ALA A 24 6.30 -1.88 -3.65
C ALA A 24 7.49 -2.40 -2.83
N ARG A 25 8.61 -2.62 -3.50
CA ARG A 25 9.89 -2.94 -2.86
C ARG A 25 10.93 -1.92 -3.27
N GLY A 26 11.55 -1.30 -2.28
CA GLY A 26 12.70 -0.42 -2.42
C GLY A 26 13.89 -1.14 -3.02
N SER A 27 14.75 -0.36 -3.66
CA SER A 27 16.00 -0.85 -4.26
C SER A 27 17.16 -0.76 -3.26
N ALA A 28 18.39 -1.03 -3.69
CA ALA A 28 19.58 -0.79 -2.88
C ALA A 28 19.83 0.71 -2.55
N VAL A 29 19.11 1.62 -3.21
CA VAL A 29 19.11 3.06 -2.93
C VAL A 29 17.71 3.53 -2.56
N ALA A 30 17.61 4.73 -1.96
CA ALA A 30 16.33 5.35 -1.67
C ALA A 30 15.54 5.55 -2.96
N THR A 31 14.28 5.13 -2.98
CA THR A 31 13.41 5.21 -4.15
C THR A 31 12.08 5.88 -3.82
N ARG A 32 11.41 6.40 -4.84
CA ARG A 32 10.06 6.94 -4.72
C ARG A 32 9.09 5.99 -5.43
N ALA A 33 8.03 5.59 -4.74
CA ALA A 33 6.93 4.83 -5.31
C ALA A 33 5.70 5.72 -5.39
N LEU A 34 5.19 5.94 -6.60
CA LEU A 34 3.86 6.50 -6.80
C LEU A 34 2.86 5.36 -6.63
N ILE A 35 1.94 5.50 -5.69
CA ILE A 35 0.88 4.53 -5.44
C ILE A 35 -0.44 5.21 -5.77
N ARG A 36 -1.19 4.64 -6.72
CA ARG A 36 -2.52 5.13 -7.07
C ARG A 36 -3.59 4.15 -6.64
N ASN A 37 -4.60 4.62 -5.89
CA ASN A 37 -5.76 3.80 -5.56
C ASN A 37 -6.72 3.76 -6.75
N THR A 38 -6.76 2.61 -7.41
CA THR A 38 -7.64 2.33 -8.56
C THR A 38 -8.87 1.52 -8.16
N GLY A 39 -9.02 1.22 -6.86
CA GLY A 39 -10.14 0.49 -6.29
C GLY A 39 -11.34 1.38 -5.95
N ALA A 40 -12.42 0.75 -5.53
CA ALA A 40 -13.65 1.44 -5.11
C ALA A 40 -13.67 1.82 -3.63
N VAL A 41 -12.69 1.35 -2.85
CA VAL A 41 -12.60 1.55 -1.40
C VAL A 41 -11.31 2.25 -1.03
N MET A 42 -11.28 2.85 0.15
CA MET A 42 -10.06 3.43 0.72
C MET A 42 -9.00 2.35 0.90
N VAL A 43 -7.75 2.69 0.60
CA VAL A 43 -6.59 1.83 0.84
C VAL A 43 -5.71 2.49 1.90
N PHE A 44 -5.28 1.70 2.87
CA PHE A 44 -4.27 2.08 3.84
C PHE A 44 -2.93 1.51 3.39
N VAL A 45 -1.89 2.35 3.41
CA VAL A 45 -0.53 2.02 3.02
C VAL A 45 0.41 2.27 4.20
N GLY A 46 1.36 1.39 4.45
CA GLY A 46 2.31 1.51 5.55
C GLY A 46 3.67 0.91 5.19
N TYR A 47 4.67 1.26 5.98
CA TYR A 47 6.05 0.79 5.79
C TYR A 47 6.34 -0.52 6.53
N ALA A 48 5.49 -0.88 7.50
CA ALA A 48 5.51 -2.16 8.17
C ALA A 48 4.11 -2.82 8.07
N PRO A 49 4.04 -4.17 8.03
CA PRO A 49 2.76 -4.87 8.05
C PRO A 49 1.88 -4.47 9.23
N GLU A 50 2.45 -4.33 10.43
CA GLU A 50 1.76 -3.95 11.66
C GLU A 50 1.17 -2.53 11.62
N ASP A 51 1.69 -1.64 10.78
CA ASP A 51 1.12 -0.30 10.60
C ASP A 51 -0.27 -0.37 9.96
N VAL A 52 -0.50 -1.39 9.11
CA VAL A 52 -1.72 -1.56 8.32
C VAL A 52 -2.58 -2.76 8.76
N ALA A 53 -2.04 -3.71 9.52
CA ALA A 53 -2.70 -4.97 9.90
C ALA A 53 -3.43 -4.96 11.26
N ASN A 54 -3.78 -3.79 11.82
CA ASN A 54 -4.41 -3.76 13.14
C ASN A 54 -5.92 -4.09 13.09
N SER A 55 -6.39 -4.83 14.10
CA SER A 55 -7.79 -5.29 14.21
C SER A 55 -8.81 -4.16 14.30
N ASP A 56 -8.37 -3.00 14.80
CA ASP A 56 -9.22 -1.83 15.06
C ASP A 56 -9.14 -0.76 13.94
N GLY A 57 -8.42 -1.05 12.85
CA GLY A 57 -8.19 -0.13 11.74
C GLY A 57 -6.70 0.20 11.52
N PRO A 58 -6.37 1.20 10.70
CA PRO A 58 -4.97 1.57 10.44
C PRO A 58 -4.25 2.00 11.72
N GLY A 59 -3.02 1.52 11.92
CA GLY A 59 -2.13 1.97 13.00
C GLY A 59 -1.57 3.38 12.76
N ALA A 60 -0.84 3.91 13.74
CA ALA A 60 -0.29 5.27 13.70
C ALA A 60 0.69 5.53 12.54
N GLY A 61 1.23 4.47 11.91
CA GLY A 61 2.13 4.53 10.76
C GLY A 61 1.46 4.38 9.39
N ALA A 62 0.12 4.25 9.33
CA ALA A 62 -0.59 4.05 8.07
C ALA A 62 -1.10 5.36 7.46
N PHE A 63 -0.94 5.44 6.14
CA PHE A 63 -1.40 6.52 5.29
C PHE A 63 -2.65 6.09 4.53
N ARG A 64 -3.59 7.00 4.34
CA ARG A 64 -4.85 6.73 3.63
C ARG A 64 -4.79 7.27 2.20
N ILE A 65 -5.24 6.46 1.24
CA ILE A 65 -5.41 6.86 -0.15
C ILE A 65 -6.87 6.60 -0.53
N ALA A 66 -7.61 7.68 -0.79
CA ALA A 66 -9.02 7.58 -1.19
C ALA A 66 -9.16 7.02 -2.62
N PRO A 67 -10.32 6.46 -2.99
CA PRO A 67 -10.58 5.99 -4.35
C PRO A 67 -10.30 7.08 -5.40
N GLY A 68 -9.48 6.76 -6.40
CA GLY A 68 -9.13 7.68 -7.48
C GLY A 68 -7.90 8.56 -7.22
N ASP A 69 -7.49 8.69 -5.96
CA ASP A 69 -6.33 9.49 -5.55
C ASP A 69 -5.01 8.71 -5.66
N SER A 70 -3.91 9.44 -5.57
CA SER A 70 -2.55 8.91 -5.57
C SER A 70 -1.68 9.64 -4.56
N ASP A 71 -0.71 8.92 -4.00
CA ASP A 71 0.32 9.51 -3.14
C ASP A 71 1.71 8.97 -3.49
N VAL A 72 2.75 9.71 -3.11
CA VAL A 72 4.15 9.35 -3.37
C VAL A 72 4.85 9.04 -2.07
N PHE A 73 5.35 7.81 -1.97
CA PHE A 73 6.07 7.33 -0.81
C PHE A 73 7.56 7.27 -1.10
N VAL A 74 8.35 7.89 -0.21
CA VAL A 74 9.80 7.73 -0.22
C VAL A 74 10.14 6.49 0.59
N MET A 75 10.83 5.53 -0.03
CA MET A 75 11.25 4.29 0.59
C MET A 75 12.76 4.34 0.84
N MET A 76 13.16 3.93 2.04
CA MET A 76 14.56 3.66 2.36
C MET A 76 15.07 2.44 1.57
N PRO A 77 16.40 2.28 1.41
CA PRO A 77 16.97 1.10 0.78
C PRO A 77 16.39 -0.20 1.34
N MET A 78 16.01 -1.12 0.47
CA MET A 78 15.42 -2.43 0.77
C MET A 78 14.09 -2.41 1.56
N GLN A 79 13.47 -1.24 1.76
CA GLN A 79 12.19 -1.13 2.45
C GLN A 79 11.04 -1.67 1.59
N VAL A 80 9.98 -2.18 2.21
CA VAL A 80 8.79 -2.67 1.51
C VAL A 80 7.59 -1.81 1.92
N LEU A 81 6.72 -1.50 0.97
CA LEU A 81 5.42 -0.89 1.25
C LEU A 81 4.34 -1.96 1.26
N TYR A 82 3.48 -1.89 2.25
CA TYR A 82 2.36 -2.78 2.47
C TYR A 82 1.04 -2.04 2.35
N ALA A 83 -0.01 -2.73 1.94
CA ALA A 83 -1.34 -2.14 1.85
C ALA A 83 -2.47 -3.09 2.26
N ILE A 84 -3.56 -2.50 2.74
CA ILE A 84 -4.83 -3.16 3.04
C ILE A 84 -6.01 -2.24 2.64
N GLY A 85 -7.13 -2.82 2.24
CA GLY A 85 -8.34 -2.10 1.84
C GLY A 85 -9.34 -2.01 2.99
N ALA A 86 -10.02 -0.89 3.14
CA ALA A 86 -11.10 -0.65 4.10
C ALA A 86 -12.43 -1.33 3.68
N GLY A 87 -12.36 -2.56 3.17
CA GLY A 87 -13.50 -3.28 2.60
C GLY A 87 -13.16 -3.97 1.28
N LEU A 88 -14.16 -4.60 0.66
CA LEU A 88 -14.01 -5.35 -0.58
C LEU A 88 -13.76 -4.41 -1.77
N GLY A 89 -12.74 -4.71 -2.58
CA GLY A 89 -12.46 -3.99 -3.83
C GLY A 89 -11.27 -3.03 -3.80
N GLY A 90 -10.35 -3.15 -2.83
CA GLY A 90 -9.10 -2.38 -2.80
C GLY A 90 -8.17 -2.77 -3.94
N ARG A 91 -7.62 -1.78 -4.66
CA ARG A 91 -6.67 -1.98 -5.77
C ARG A 91 -5.69 -0.82 -5.82
N VAL A 92 -4.42 -1.11 -6.09
CA VAL A 92 -3.41 -0.07 -6.35
C VAL A 92 -2.57 -0.38 -7.58
N SER A 93 -2.00 0.66 -8.19
CA SER A 93 -1.05 0.57 -9.31
C SER A 93 0.24 1.32 -9.01
#